data_AF-A0A317XCE9-F1
#
_entry.id   AF-A0A317XCE9-F1
#
_cell.length_a   1.000
_cell.length_b   1.000
_cell.length_c   1.000
_cell.angle_alpha   90.00
_cell.angle_beta   90.00
_cell.angle_gamma   90.00
#
_symmetry.space_group_name_H-M   'P 1'
#
loop_
_entity.id
_entity.type
_entity.pdbx_description
1 polymer ?
#
loop_
_entity_poly.entity_id
_entity_poly.type
_entity_poly.pdbx_seq_one_letter_code
_entity_poly.pdbx_strand_id
1 'polypeptide(L)'
;MGLPSRPPCRVLIIGGGISGLAMACKLKRAFNLDDYCIYDRQSSLGGTWWANTYPGCAVDVPGFTYTFSFAPNPHFTRLFPPQEEILEYLSTVAIQYDVDRHFTGHTEWTGAAWQEKTRTWIVTLQDLNTGQSFTQECQILVSAVGGIVNPHELKIPGVENFQGGIIHTARWRHDVDLTNKHVAVIGNGASAIQLVPAIADRAKSITQFMRTPHHIVQANNYNISPTWRAIFHQIPILLYVLRLFMLLYMETAFFQFLNTPNGKTRRLASEKASQEYVQNTAPEQYWDLLIPKYEFGCKRRLFDHTYLTSLHQTHKVTLTNDPIVSLTKNAIKTQHGSSIPVDIIILATGFSLTQYTTPLEGRNHKTRAQHWSTYGHKATFKTVAMHGFPNFFYVLGPNSGRLYTSTVQVIERYVLLSSLCKDLLTDIPENSEVDLIISTITPILRGEATTVEVKEESERIFDEQLHQAIEGTVHGTGEGGCSSVSFLFPYLPPPTPPFPSLLLLFVMICCFL
;
A
#
# COMPACT_ATOMS: atom_id res chain seq x y z
N MET A 1 31.87 -16.21 -17.67
CA MET A 1 32.00 -14.78 -18.02
C MET A 1 31.09 -14.01 -17.08
N GLY A 2 31.59 -12.96 -16.43
CA GLY A 2 30.77 -12.14 -15.54
C GLY A 2 29.66 -11.43 -16.32
N LEU A 3 28.56 -11.10 -15.63
CA LEU A 3 27.53 -10.24 -16.21
C LEU A 3 28.14 -8.88 -16.58
N PRO A 4 27.64 -8.21 -17.64
CA PRO A 4 28.06 -6.85 -17.94
C PRO A 4 27.75 -5.93 -16.75
N SER A 5 28.67 -5.03 -16.41
CA SER A 5 28.51 -4.10 -15.29
C SER A 5 28.31 -2.68 -15.78
N ARG A 6 27.34 -1.97 -15.19
CA ARG A 6 27.14 -0.53 -15.40
C ARG A 6 28.07 0.30 -14.49
N PRO A 7 28.32 1.59 -14.81
CA PRO A 7 29.10 2.48 -13.94
C PRO A 7 28.52 2.53 -12.53
N PRO A 8 29.34 2.45 -11.46
CA PRO A 8 28.85 2.49 -10.09
C PRO A 8 28.05 3.78 -9.79
N CYS A 9 27.08 3.68 -8.88
CA CYS A 9 26.35 4.85 -8.38
C CYS A 9 26.40 4.93 -6.86
N ARG A 10 26.18 6.12 -6.29
CA ARG A 10 26.22 6.25 -4.83
C ARG A 10 25.03 5.58 -4.16
N VAL A 11 23.82 5.84 -4.67
CA VAL A 11 22.58 5.27 -4.15
C VAL A 11 21.84 4.56 -5.28
N LEU A 12 21.39 3.34 -5.03
CA LEU A 12 20.52 2.59 -5.92
C LEU A 12 19.15 2.41 -5.27
N ILE A 13 18.09 2.85 -5.93
CA ILE A 13 16.71 2.71 -5.48
C ILE A 13 16.02 1.67 -6.38
N ILE A 14 15.46 0.62 -5.79
CA ILE A 14 14.66 -0.38 -6.50
C ILE A 14 13.19 -0.11 -6.25
N GLY A 15 12.46 0.30 -7.28
CA GLY A 15 11.05 0.69 -7.24
C GLY A 15 10.85 2.18 -7.49
N GLY A 16 10.10 2.52 -8.54
CA GLY A 16 9.70 3.86 -8.98
C GLY A 16 8.29 4.25 -8.53
N GLY A 17 7.79 3.65 -7.46
CA GLY A 17 6.54 4.05 -6.81
C GLY A 17 6.71 5.25 -5.88
N ILE A 18 5.66 5.57 -5.10
CA ILE A 18 5.66 6.68 -4.13
C ILE A 18 6.86 6.60 -3.18
N SER A 19 7.21 5.42 -2.69
CA SER A 19 8.36 5.21 -1.79
C SER A 19 9.70 5.58 -2.44
N GLY A 20 9.93 5.17 -3.68
CA GLY A 20 11.16 5.47 -4.40
C GLY A 20 11.26 6.94 -4.78
N LEU A 21 10.13 7.52 -5.22
CA LEU A 21 10.03 8.94 -5.51
C LEU A 21 10.28 9.79 -4.26
N ALA A 22 9.71 9.42 -3.09
CA ALA A 22 9.97 10.11 -1.83
C ALA A 22 11.45 10.09 -1.45
N MET A 23 12.10 8.93 -1.57
CA MET A 23 13.53 8.79 -1.28
C MET A 23 14.37 9.66 -2.23
N ALA A 24 14.11 9.60 -3.53
CA ALA A 24 14.82 10.40 -4.54
C ALA A 24 14.62 11.91 -4.35
N CYS A 25 13.38 12.36 -4.16
CA CYS A 25 13.09 13.76 -3.84
C CYS A 25 13.81 14.20 -2.56
N LYS A 26 13.91 13.34 -1.55
CA LYS A 26 14.62 13.67 -0.31
C LYS A 26 16.14 13.76 -0.51
N LEU A 27 16.74 12.86 -1.29
CA LEU A 27 18.16 12.95 -1.67
C LEU A 27 18.45 14.26 -2.40
N LYS A 28 17.60 14.63 -3.36
CA LYS A 28 17.70 15.90 -4.09
C LYS A 28 17.55 17.11 -3.16
N ARG A 29 16.51 17.14 -2.32
CA ARG A 29 16.22 18.28 -1.44
C ARG A 29 17.23 18.45 -0.29
N ALA A 30 17.75 17.36 0.27
CA ALA A 30 18.63 17.41 1.44
C ALA A 30 20.12 17.52 1.09
N PHE A 31 20.55 16.97 -0.05
CA PHE A 31 21.96 16.92 -0.43
C PHE A 31 22.25 17.46 -1.83
N ASN A 32 21.23 17.81 -2.61
CA ASN A 32 21.36 18.05 -4.05
C ASN A 32 22.14 16.91 -4.74
N LEU A 33 21.90 15.67 -4.29
CA LEU A 33 22.60 14.50 -4.80
C LEU A 33 22.01 14.10 -6.16
N ASP A 34 22.87 13.99 -7.18
CA ASP A 34 22.51 13.49 -8.52
C ASP A 34 23.13 12.12 -8.84
N ASP A 35 24.08 11.64 -8.03
CA ASP A 35 24.69 10.31 -8.17
C ASP A 35 23.79 9.22 -7.56
N TYR A 36 22.65 8.98 -8.18
CA TYR A 36 21.75 7.87 -7.85
C TYR A 36 21.00 7.36 -9.08
N CYS A 37 20.50 6.14 -8.98
CA CYS A 37 19.71 5.49 -10.03
C CYS A 37 18.43 4.89 -9.43
N ILE A 38 17.35 4.89 -10.21
CA ILE A 38 16.09 4.23 -9.87
C ILE A 38 15.79 3.17 -10.94
N TYR A 39 15.62 1.91 -10.55
CA TYR A 39 15.16 0.86 -11.45
C TYR A 39 13.77 0.35 -11.04
N ASP A 40 12.88 0.17 -12.02
CA ASP A 40 11.59 -0.47 -11.82
C ASP A 40 11.27 -1.41 -12.99
N ARG A 41 10.50 -2.46 -12.70
CA ARG A 41 10.00 -3.41 -13.71
C ARG A 41 8.97 -2.77 -14.63
N GLN A 42 8.25 -1.77 -14.13
CA GLN A 42 7.30 -0.99 -14.89
C GLN A 42 8.02 -0.04 -15.83
N SER A 43 7.35 0.35 -16.90
CA SER A 43 7.90 1.24 -17.91
C SER A 43 8.01 2.71 -17.46
N SER A 44 7.26 3.10 -16.42
CA SER A 44 7.20 4.47 -15.91
C SER A 44 7.07 4.53 -14.39
N LEU A 45 7.30 5.72 -13.84
CA LEU A 45 7.10 6.04 -12.43
C LEU A 45 5.61 5.96 -12.06
N GLY A 46 5.33 5.67 -10.78
CA GLY A 46 3.99 5.65 -10.21
C GLY A 46 3.69 4.40 -9.37
N GLY A 47 4.41 3.30 -9.60
CA GLY A 47 4.28 2.06 -8.83
C GLY A 47 2.85 1.50 -8.88
N THR A 48 2.19 1.40 -7.72
CA THR A 48 0.78 0.95 -7.62
C THR A 48 -0.14 1.70 -8.58
N TRP A 49 0.04 3.01 -8.72
CA TRP A 49 -0.80 3.87 -9.55
C TRP A 49 -0.45 3.81 -11.03
N TRP A 50 0.71 3.28 -11.39
CA TRP A 50 0.99 2.90 -12.78
C TRP A 50 0.40 1.53 -13.11
N ALA A 51 0.54 0.57 -12.19
CA ALA A 51 0.19 -0.83 -12.45
C ALA A 51 -1.33 -1.11 -12.40
N ASN A 52 -2.10 -0.41 -11.56
CA ASN A 52 -3.51 -0.72 -11.33
C ASN A 52 -4.41 0.26 -12.09
N THR A 53 -4.82 -0.10 -13.30
CA THR A 53 -5.65 0.74 -14.18
C THR A 53 -7.07 0.19 -14.40
N TYR A 54 -7.53 -0.68 -13.50
CA TYR A 54 -8.88 -1.25 -13.58
C TYR A 54 -9.97 -0.19 -13.34
N PRO A 55 -11.16 -0.32 -13.97
CA PRO A 55 -12.26 0.63 -13.80
C PRO A 55 -12.64 0.84 -12.33
N GLY A 56 -12.75 2.09 -11.91
CA GLY A 56 -13.10 2.45 -10.53
C GLY A 56 -11.91 2.52 -9.56
N CYS A 57 -10.68 2.23 -10.01
CA CYS A 57 -9.49 2.34 -9.16
C CYS A 57 -9.31 3.78 -8.63
N ALA A 58 -9.29 3.92 -7.30
CA ALA A 58 -9.18 5.19 -6.60
C ALA A 58 -8.52 5.01 -5.24
N VAL A 59 -8.02 6.11 -4.66
CA VAL A 59 -7.51 6.12 -3.29
C VAL A 59 -8.65 5.98 -2.28
N ASP A 60 -8.39 5.33 -1.14
CA ASP A 60 -9.38 5.07 -0.09
C ASP A 60 -9.16 5.94 1.16
N VAL A 61 -8.29 6.94 1.05
CA VAL A 61 -8.06 8.02 2.04
C VAL A 61 -8.21 9.37 1.35
N PRO A 62 -8.53 10.46 2.08
CA PRO A 62 -8.62 11.78 1.48
C PRO A 62 -7.37 12.17 0.68
N GLY A 63 -7.50 12.57 -0.58
CA GLY A 63 -6.38 12.88 -1.48
C GLY A 63 -5.41 13.92 -0.92
N PHE A 64 -5.92 14.87 -0.13
CA PHE A 64 -5.09 15.86 0.56
C PHE A 64 -4.06 15.24 1.51
N THR A 65 -4.34 14.06 2.08
CA THR A 65 -3.42 13.31 2.96
C THR A 65 -2.56 12.29 2.19
N TYR A 66 -2.87 12.06 0.92
CA TYR A 66 -2.17 11.15 0.02
C TYR A 66 -1.28 11.90 -0.99
N THR A 67 -0.63 12.96 -0.53
CA THR A 67 0.38 13.73 -1.28
C THR A 67 1.64 13.90 -0.43
N PHE A 68 2.79 14.16 -1.01
CA PHE A 68 4.00 14.52 -0.26
C PHE A 68 3.81 15.82 0.50
N SER A 69 4.40 15.90 1.69
CA SER A 69 4.23 17.09 2.54
C SER A 69 4.92 18.33 1.97
N PHE A 70 5.97 18.12 1.16
CA PHE A 70 6.70 19.18 0.46
C PHE A 70 6.09 19.57 -0.89
N ALA A 71 5.11 18.80 -1.39
CA ALA A 71 4.47 19.04 -2.69
C ALA A 71 2.97 18.68 -2.60
N PRO A 72 2.17 19.43 -1.83
CA PRO A 72 0.73 19.20 -1.75
C PRO A 72 0.06 19.50 -3.10
N ASN A 73 -1.03 18.80 -3.41
CA ASN A 73 -1.77 18.98 -4.67
C ASN A 73 -3.13 19.68 -4.44
N PRO A 74 -3.33 20.92 -4.96
CA PRO A 74 -4.62 21.61 -4.89
C PRO A 74 -5.59 21.20 -6.01
N HIS A 75 -5.17 20.37 -6.97
CA HIS A 75 -5.89 20.14 -8.23
C HIS A 75 -6.82 18.92 -8.23
N PHE A 76 -6.82 18.08 -7.18
CA PHE A 76 -7.70 16.92 -7.14
C PHE A 76 -9.16 17.30 -7.30
N THR A 77 -9.88 16.57 -8.15
CA THR A 77 -11.28 16.89 -8.47
C THR A 77 -12.25 16.32 -7.46
N ARG A 78 -11.81 15.34 -6.66
CA ARG A 78 -12.61 14.62 -5.67
C ARG A 78 -11.85 14.43 -4.36
N LEU A 79 -12.59 14.25 -3.27
CA LEU A 79 -12.00 13.94 -1.96
C LEU A 79 -11.19 12.64 -2.00
N PHE A 80 -11.69 11.63 -2.71
CA PHE A 80 -10.99 10.37 -2.99
C PHE A 80 -10.67 10.32 -4.49
N PRO A 81 -9.53 10.91 -4.93
CA PRO A 81 -9.20 11.03 -6.34
C PRO A 81 -9.04 9.65 -7.04
N PRO A 82 -9.42 9.57 -8.33
CA PRO A 82 -9.21 8.37 -9.14
C PRO A 82 -7.72 8.14 -9.39
N GLN A 83 -7.37 6.92 -9.81
CA GLN A 83 -5.99 6.52 -10.06
C GLN A 83 -5.25 7.45 -11.03
N GLU A 84 -5.91 7.93 -12.09
CA GLU A 84 -5.30 8.81 -13.09
C GLU A 84 -4.78 10.12 -12.49
N GLU A 85 -5.55 10.74 -11.58
CA GLU A 85 -5.14 11.98 -10.91
C GLU A 85 -3.96 11.75 -9.95
N ILE A 86 -3.91 10.60 -9.28
CA ILE A 86 -2.76 10.25 -8.44
C ILE A 86 -1.52 10.01 -9.30
N LEU A 87 -1.66 9.32 -10.43
CA LEU A 87 -0.54 9.08 -11.33
C LEU A 87 0.01 10.39 -11.90
N GLU A 88 -0.87 11.28 -12.38
CA GLU A 88 -0.49 12.61 -12.85
C GLU A 88 0.23 13.43 -11.78
N TYR A 89 -0.27 13.38 -10.54
CA TYR A 89 0.40 14.01 -9.40
C TYR A 89 1.83 13.49 -9.20
N LEU A 90 2.03 12.18 -9.20
CA LEU A 90 3.36 11.58 -9.00
C LEU A 90 4.31 11.91 -10.14
N SER A 91 3.83 11.90 -11.39
CA SER A 91 4.61 12.32 -12.55
C SER A 91 5.02 13.80 -12.45
N THR A 92 4.11 14.67 -12.02
CA THR A 92 4.38 16.11 -11.82
C THR A 92 5.47 16.32 -10.78
N VAL A 93 5.39 15.62 -9.64
CA VAL A 93 6.43 15.69 -8.60
C VAL A 93 7.77 15.16 -9.11
N ALA A 94 7.78 14.07 -9.86
CA ALA A 94 9.02 13.52 -10.41
C ALA A 94 9.75 14.54 -11.30
N ILE A 95 9.03 15.22 -12.19
CA ILE A 95 9.57 16.27 -13.07
C ILE A 95 10.00 17.49 -12.25
N GLN A 96 9.16 17.94 -11.30
CA GLN A 96 9.45 19.11 -10.47
C GLN A 96 10.76 18.98 -9.68
N TYR A 97 11.10 17.76 -9.26
CA TYR A 97 12.31 17.46 -8.49
C TYR A 97 13.41 16.81 -9.33
N ASP A 98 13.27 16.77 -10.66
CA ASP A 98 14.30 16.27 -11.60
C ASP A 98 14.69 14.81 -11.28
N VAL A 99 13.72 14.00 -10.86
CA VAL A 99 13.88 12.59 -10.47
C VAL A 99 13.71 11.66 -11.68
N ASP A 100 12.87 12.06 -12.63
CA ASP A 100 12.51 11.28 -13.82
C ASP A 100 13.74 10.92 -14.68
N ARG A 101 14.74 11.79 -14.77
CA ARG A 101 15.99 11.51 -15.49
C ARG A 101 16.85 10.39 -14.86
N HIS A 102 16.63 10.07 -13.58
CA HIS A 102 17.35 9.00 -12.86
C HIS A 102 16.63 7.66 -12.95
N PHE A 103 15.44 7.62 -13.56
CA PHE A 103 14.61 6.45 -13.67
C PHE A 103 14.94 5.62 -14.91
N THR A 104 15.02 4.31 -14.74
CA THR A 104 15.06 3.33 -15.82
C THR A 104 14.00 2.27 -15.57
N GLY A 105 12.97 2.27 -16.41
CA GLY A 105 11.91 1.26 -16.39
C GLY A 105 12.33 -0.06 -17.03
N HIS A 106 11.38 -0.99 -17.15
CA HIS A 106 11.58 -2.31 -17.75
C HIS A 106 12.77 -3.09 -17.18
N THR A 107 13.11 -2.87 -15.91
CA THR A 107 14.27 -3.48 -15.27
C THR A 107 13.86 -4.18 -13.98
N GLU A 108 13.94 -5.50 -13.95
CA GLU A 108 13.61 -6.32 -12.79
C GLU A 108 14.83 -6.51 -11.90
N TRP A 109 14.64 -6.42 -10.58
CA TRP A 109 15.66 -6.77 -9.60
C TRP A 109 15.64 -8.26 -9.31
N THR A 110 16.75 -8.94 -9.61
CA THR A 110 16.87 -10.41 -9.49
C THR A 110 17.82 -10.86 -8.40
N GLY A 111 18.62 -9.97 -7.81
CA GLY A 111 19.43 -10.30 -6.64
C GLY A 111 20.38 -9.18 -6.21
N ALA A 112 20.95 -9.29 -5.01
CA ALA A 112 22.04 -8.39 -4.58
C ALA A 112 22.95 -9.06 -3.55
N ALA A 113 24.24 -8.76 -3.61
CA ALA A 113 25.25 -9.31 -2.69
C ALA A 113 26.21 -8.22 -2.19
N TRP A 114 26.39 -8.17 -0.88
CA TRP A 114 27.33 -7.26 -0.22
C TRP A 114 28.79 -7.66 -0.49
N GLN A 115 29.63 -6.66 -0.78
CA GLN A 115 31.05 -6.81 -1.02
C GLN A 115 31.86 -6.21 0.12
N GLU A 116 32.48 -7.08 0.91
CA GLU A 116 33.24 -6.67 2.09
C GLU A 116 34.49 -5.83 1.75
N LYS A 117 35.12 -6.12 0.60
CA LYS A 117 36.35 -5.44 0.14
C LYS A 117 36.07 -4.00 -0.28
N THR A 118 35.00 -3.77 -1.05
CA THR A 118 34.67 -2.47 -1.62
C THR A 118 33.68 -1.68 -0.77
N ARG A 119 33.04 -2.31 0.21
CA ARG A 119 31.97 -1.71 1.04
C ARG A 119 30.78 -1.25 0.21
N THR A 120 30.45 -2.04 -0.81
CA THR A 120 29.37 -1.77 -1.78
C THR A 120 28.48 -3.00 -1.97
N TRP A 121 27.33 -2.78 -2.57
CA TRP A 121 26.43 -3.81 -3.07
C TRP A 121 26.67 -4.05 -4.55
N ILE A 122 26.74 -5.31 -4.97
CA ILE A 122 26.59 -5.70 -6.38
C ILE A 122 25.15 -6.16 -6.57
N VAL A 123 24.41 -5.42 -7.37
CA VAL A 123 22.98 -5.63 -7.61
C VAL A 123 22.78 -6.22 -9.00
N THR A 124 22.15 -7.39 -9.07
CA THR A 124 21.82 -8.07 -10.31
C THR A 124 20.44 -7.63 -10.79
N LEU A 125 20.40 -7.15 -12.02
CA LEU A 125 19.23 -6.59 -12.68
C LEU A 125 19.00 -7.33 -14.00
N GLN A 126 17.76 -7.41 -14.46
CA GLN A 126 17.40 -7.97 -15.76
C GLN A 126 16.57 -6.95 -16.55
N ASP A 127 17.03 -6.65 -17.77
CA ASP A 127 16.24 -5.90 -18.73
C ASP A 127 15.10 -6.79 -19.26
N LEU A 128 13.86 -6.37 -19.05
CA LEU A 128 12.66 -7.14 -19.38
C LEU A 128 12.31 -7.10 -20.88
N ASN A 129 12.87 -6.16 -21.64
CA ASN A 129 12.66 -6.08 -23.08
C ASN A 129 13.59 -7.05 -23.82
N THR A 130 14.83 -7.19 -23.34
CA THR A 130 15.87 -8.02 -23.98
C THR A 130 16.09 -9.37 -23.28
N GLY A 131 15.66 -9.50 -22.03
CA GLY A 131 15.94 -10.64 -21.17
C GLY A 131 17.37 -10.69 -20.62
N GLN A 132 18.23 -9.71 -20.96
CA GLN A 132 19.64 -9.71 -20.57
C GLN A 132 19.83 -9.29 -19.10
N SER A 133 20.65 -10.05 -18.37
CA SER A 133 21.05 -9.69 -17.02
C SER A 133 22.34 -8.86 -17.01
N PHE A 134 22.41 -7.91 -16.08
CA PHE A 134 23.57 -7.05 -15.86
C PHE A 134 23.72 -6.75 -14.36
N THR A 135 24.86 -6.19 -13.96
CA THR A 135 25.12 -5.77 -12.58
C THR A 135 25.28 -4.26 -12.45
N GLN A 136 24.89 -3.75 -11.30
CA GLN A 136 25.08 -2.36 -10.88
C GLN A 136 25.75 -2.37 -9.51
N GLU A 137 26.92 -1.73 -9.39
CA GLU A 137 27.55 -1.52 -8.09
C GLU A 137 26.99 -0.24 -7.44
N CYS A 138 26.71 -0.29 -6.14
CA CYS A 138 26.30 0.90 -5.38
C CYS A 138 26.75 0.89 -3.92
N GLN A 139 26.99 2.08 -3.34
CA GLN A 139 27.36 2.18 -1.91
C GLN A 139 26.15 1.91 -1.00
N ILE A 140 24.99 2.44 -1.36
CA ILE A 140 23.74 2.35 -0.60
C ILE A 140 22.66 1.73 -1.49
N LEU A 141 21.98 0.70 -1.00
CA LEU A 141 20.89 0.03 -1.69
C LEU A 141 19.57 0.27 -0.94
N VAL A 142 18.59 0.87 -1.61
CA VAL A 142 17.26 1.14 -1.05
C VAL A 142 16.22 0.32 -1.81
N SER A 143 15.56 -0.58 -1.12
CA SER A 143 14.41 -1.33 -1.62
C SER A 143 13.12 -0.56 -1.34
N ALA A 144 12.56 0.02 -2.39
CA ALA A 144 11.25 0.68 -2.44
C ALA A 144 10.23 -0.13 -3.26
N VAL A 145 10.39 -1.46 -3.31
CA VAL A 145 9.62 -2.40 -4.14
C VAL A 145 8.14 -2.50 -3.78
N GLY A 146 7.72 -1.97 -2.62
CA GLY A 146 6.33 -1.96 -2.18
C GLY A 146 5.83 -3.27 -1.54
N GLY A 147 4.72 -3.18 -0.80
CA GLY A 147 4.14 -4.30 -0.04
C GLY A 147 3.16 -5.17 -0.83
N ILE A 148 2.53 -4.61 -1.87
CA ILE A 148 1.33 -5.16 -2.52
C ILE A 148 1.49 -5.00 -4.04
N VAL A 149 2.30 -5.88 -4.65
CA VAL A 149 2.74 -5.72 -6.04
C VAL A 149 2.51 -6.96 -6.91
N ASN A 150 2.81 -8.15 -6.40
CA ASN A 150 2.69 -9.37 -7.17
C ASN A 150 1.27 -9.96 -7.00
N PRO A 151 0.44 -10.03 -8.05
CA PRO A 151 -0.92 -10.54 -7.92
C PRO A 151 -0.95 -12.05 -7.61
N HIS A 152 -2.02 -12.50 -6.95
CA HIS A 152 -2.29 -13.94 -6.85
C HIS A 152 -2.78 -14.49 -8.19
N GLU A 153 -2.17 -15.59 -8.63
CA GLU A 153 -2.63 -16.34 -9.80
C GLU A 153 -3.83 -17.23 -9.45
N LEU A 154 -4.73 -17.43 -10.42
CA LEU A 154 -5.83 -18.37 -10.28
C LEU A 154 -5.31 -19.80 -10.40
N LYS A 155 -5.35 -20.54 -9.29
CA LYS A 155 -4.95 -21.95 -9.23
C LYS A 155 -6.16 -22.81 -8.90
N ILE A 156 -6.93 -23.19 -9.92
CA ILE A 156 -8.15 -24.01 -9.80
C ILE A 156 -8.13 -25.07 -10.92
N PRO A 157 -8.56 -26.31 -10.66
CA PRO A 157 -8.65 -27.34 -11.70
C PRO A 157 -9.43 -26.88 -12.94
N GLY A 158 -8.90 -27.15 -14.13
CA GLY A 158 -9.55 -26.81 -15.40
C GLY A 158 -9.27 -25.40 -15.91
N VAL A 159 -8.47 -24.59 -15.21
CA VAL A 159 -8.11 -23.23 -15.64
C VAL A 159 -7.41 -23.19 -16.99
N GLU A 160 -6.57 -24.19 -17.27
CA GLU A 160 -5.89 -24.39 -18.54
C GLU A 160 -6.84 -24.69 -19.71
N ASN A 161 -8.07 -25.15 -19.42
CA ASN A 161 -9.08 -25.50 -20.41
C ASN A 161 -10.12 -24.38 -20.64
N PHE A 162 -10.11 -23.32 -19.84
CA PHE A 162 -11.05 -22.20 -19.98
C PHE A 162 -10.73 -21.40 -21.24
N GLN A 163 -11.73 -21.20 -22.10
CA GLN A 163 -11.56 -20.52 -23.40
C GLN A 163 -11.78 -19.00 -23.31
N GLY A 164 -12.31 -18.52 -22.18
CA GLY A 164 -12.56 -17.09 -21.94
C GLY A 164 -11.33 -16.32 -21.46
N GLY A 165 -11.49 -15.01 -21.30
CA GLY A 165 -10.42 -14.15 -20.79
C GLY A 165 -10.25 -14.29 -19.27
N ILE A 166 -9.01 -14.45 -18.78
CA ILE A 166 -8.68 -14.35 -17.35
C ILE A 166 -7.80 -13.12 -17.15
N ILE A 167 -8.24 -12.18 -16.31
CA ILE A 167 -7.59 -10.89 -16.12
C ILE A 167 -7.46 -10.65 -14.62
N HIS A 168 -6.32 -10.17 -14.15
CA HIS A 168 -6.18 -9.71 -12.77
C HIS A 168 -6.30 -8.19 -12.71
N THR A 169 -6.94 -7.64 -11.67
CA THR A 169 -7.14 -6.18 -11.53
C THR A 169 -5.82 -5.40 -11.60
N ALA A 170 -4.77 -5.92 -10.97
CA ALA A 170 -3.39 -5.38 -11.01
C ALA A 170 -2.65 -5.50 -12.37
N ARG A 171 -3.25 -6.13 -13.38
CA ARG A 171 -2.72 -6.27 -14.74
C ARG A 171 -3.86 -6.07 -15.74
N TRP A 172 -4.57 -4.96 -15.56
CA TRP A 172 -5.78 -4.70 -16.33
C TRP A 172 -5.49 -4.63 -17.82
N ARG A 173 -6.41 -5.20 -18.61
CA ARG A 173 -6.34 -5.27 -20.06
C ARG A 173 -7.34 -4.30 -20.66
N HIS A 174 -6.84 -3.23 -21.28
CA HIS A 174 -7.66 -2.17 -21.88
C HIS A 174 -8.32 -2.59 -23.19
N ASP A 175 -7.90 -3.71 -23.79
CA ASP A 175 -8.44 -4.28 -25.03
C ASP A 175 -9.68 -5.16 -24.81
N VAL A 176 -10.09 -5.38 -23.55
CA VAL A 176 -11.19 -6.28 -23.23
C VAL A 176 -12.53 -5.56 -23.22
N ASP A 177 -13.43 -6.01 -24.09
CA ASP A 177 -14.83 -5.60 -24.12
C ASP A 177 -15.71 -6.50 -23.24
N LEU A 178 -16.43 -5.88 -22.31
CA LEU A 178 -17.35 -6.55 -21.39
C LEU A 178 -18.80 -6.58 -21.93
N THR A 179 -19.08 -5.87 -23.02
CA THR A 179 -20.42 -5.74 -23.61
C THR A 179 -20.98 -7.10 -23.97
N ASN A 180 -22.20 -7.38 -23.52
CA ASN A 180 -22.89 -8.66 -23.73
C ASN A 180 -22.16 -9.90 -23.14
N LYS A 181 -21.16 -9.72 -22.26
CA LYS A 181 -20.42 -10.82 -21.63
C LYS A 181 -20.93 -11.18 -20.24
N HIS A 182 -20.89 -12.47 -19.92
CA HIS A 182 -21.05 -13.01 -18.58
C HIS A 182 -19.69 -12.94 -17.85
N VAL A 183 -19.60 -12.10 -16.83
CA VAL A 183 -18.35 -11.84 -16.11
C VAL A 183 -18.38 -12.48 -14.73
N ALA A 184 -17.34 -13.21 -14.37
CA ALA A 184 -17.10 -13.66 -13.00
C ALA A 184 -16.08 -12.76 -12.33
N VAL A 185 -16.38 -12.22 -11.14
CA VAL A 185 -15.42 -11.48 -10.31
C VAL A 185 -15.06 -12.35 -9.12
N ILE A 186 -13.80 -12.77 -9.01
CA ILE A 186 -13.32 -13.60 -7.90
C ILE A 186 -12.64 -12.70 -6.87
N GLY A 187 -13.25 -12.56 -5.70
CA GLY A 187 -12.78 -11.72 -4.60
C GLY A 187 -13.76 -10.62 -4.22
N ASN A 188 -13.60 -10.11 -3.00
CA ASN A 188 -14.48 -9.10 -2.40
C ASN A 188 -13.72 -8.06 -1.55
N GLY A 189 -12.42 -7.88 -1.83
CA GLY A 189 -11.59 -6.85 -1.21
C GLY A 189 -11.74 -5.49 -1.89
N ALA A 190 -10.81 -4.56 -1.60
CA ALA A 190 -10.84 -3.18 -2.08
C ALA A 190 -10.93 -3.06 -3.62
N SER A 191 -10.22 -3.91 -4.38
CA SER A 191 -10.32 -3.88 -5.85
C SER A 191 -11.71 -4.30 -6.35
N ALA A 192 -12.36 -5.26 -5.70
CA ALA A 192 -13.66 -5.77 -6.14
C ALA A 192 -14.78 -4.75 -5.92
N ILE A 193 -14.82 -4.12 -4.75
CA ILE A 193 -15.87 -3.12 -4.43
C ILE A 193 -15.80 -1.89 -5.35
N GLN A 194 -14.61 -1.56 -5.85
CA GLN A 194 -14.41 -0.48 -6.80
C GLN A 194 -14.77 -0.91 -8.22
N LEU A 195 -14.34 -2.12 -8.61
CA LEU A 195 -14.53 -2.66 -9.95
C LEU A 195 -15.99 -2.96 -10.27
N VAL A 196 -16.67 -3.73 -9.42
CA VAL A 196 -18.04 -4.23 -9.67
C VAL A 196 -19.01 -3.12 -10.07
N PRO A 197 -19.18 -2.02 -9.30
CA PRO A 197 -20.06 -0.94 -9.70
C PRO A 197 -19.60 -0.26 -11.00
N ALA A 198 -18.29 -0.15 -11.24
CA ALA A 198 -17.74 0.49 -12.43
C ALA A 198 -17.94 -0.32 -13.74
N ILE A 199 -18.24 -1.62 -13.63
CA ILE A 199 -18.48 -2.49 -14.80
C ILE A 199 -19.91 -3.06 -14.87
N ALA A 200 -20.74 -2.84 -13.84
CA ALA A 200 -22.10 -3.38 -13.75
C ALA A 200 -22.97 -3.03 -14.97
N ASP A 201 -22.87 -1.79 -15.47
CA ASP A 201 -23.63 -1.36 -16.63
C ASP A 201 -23.03 -1.77 -17.99
N ARG A 202 -21.79 -2.26 -17.98
CA ARG A 202 -21.05 -2.66 -19.18
C ARG A 202 -21.13 -4.16 -19.45
N ALA A 203 -21.28 -4.98 -18.42
CA ALA A 203 -21.42 -6.43 -18.54
C ALA A 203 -22.88 -6.85 -18.77
N LYS A 204 -23.09 -8.03 -19.37
CA LYS A 204 -24.43 -8.64 -19.46
C LYS A 204 -24.91 -9.13 -18.09
N SER A 205 -24.01 -9.79 -17.36
CA SER A 205 -24.20 -10.20 -15.98
C SER A 205 -22.85 -10.30 -15.28
N ILE A 206 -22.85 -10.12 -13.98
CA ILE A 206 -21.70 -10.27 -13.09
C ILE A 206 -22.06 -11.28 -12.01
N THR A 207 -21.27 -12.34 -11.88
CA THR A 207 -21.30 -13.19 -10.69
C THR A 207 -20.05 -12.93 -9.88
N GLN A 208 -20.22 -12.36 -8.69
CA GLN A 208 -19.13 -12.11 -7.76
C GLN A 208 -19.04 -13.26 -6.75
N PHE A 209 -17.86 -13.88 -6.69
CA PHE A 209 -17.53 -14.92 -5.74
C PHE A 209 -16.75 -14.32 -4.58
N MET A 210 -17.30 -14.42 -3.38
CA MET A 210 -16.68 -13.95 -2.15
C MET A 210 -16.39 -15.09 -1.18
N ARG A 211 -15.37 -14.93 -0.35
CA ARG A 211 -15.02 -15.95 0.67
C ARG A 211 -15.28 -15.47 2.09
N THR A 212 -14.83 -14.26 2.39
CA THR A 212 -14.96 -13.69 3.73
C THR A 212 -15.40 -12.23 3.58
N PRO A 213 -16.55 -11.82 4.13
CA PRO A 213 -16.97 -10.42 4.11
C PRO A 213 -15.93 -9.50 4.76
N HIS A 214 -15.97 -8.23 4.39
CA HIS A 214 -15.21 -7.17 5.03
C HIS A 214 -16.15 -6.20 5.74
N HIS A 215 -15.66 -5.52 6.78
CA HIS A 215 -16.38 -4.38 7.35
C HIS A 215 -16.42 -3.27 6.31
N ILE A 216 -17.63 -2.84 5.95
CA ILE A 216 -17.89 -1.80 4.95
C ILE A 216 -18.34 -0.53 5.67
N VAL A 217 -17.69 0.58 5.36
CA VAL A 217 -18.01 1.90 5.91
C VAL A 217 -18.39 2.84 4.79
N GLN A 218 -19.35 3.72 5.05
CA GLN A 218 -19.73 4.77 4.11
C GLN A 218 -18.55 5.71 3.86
N ALA A 219 -18.28 5.99 2.59
CA ALA A 219 -17.37 7.05 2.18
C ALA A 219 -18.03 7.87 1.07
N ASN A 220 -18.49 9.06 1.38
CA ASN A 220 -19.02 9.93 0.33
C ASN A 220 -17.85 10.55 -0.44
N ASN A 221 -17.80 10.33 -1.76
CA ASN A 221 -16.76 10.90 -2.60
C ASN A 221 -17.21 12.24 -3.22
N TYR A 222 -17.08 13.30 -2.43
CA TYR A 222 -17.49 14.64 -2.82
C TYR A 222 -16.61 15.22 -3.93
N ASN A 223 -17.26 15.92 -4.87
CA ASN A 223 -16.56 16.73 -5.87
C ASN A 223 -16.00 18.00 -5.20
N ILE A 224 -14.73 18.28 -5.40
CA ILE A 224 -14.10 19.54 -4.99
C ILE A 224 -14.35 20.54 -6.11
N SER A 225 -15.09 21.62 -5.83
CA SER A 225 -15.44 22.59 -6.87
C SER A 225 -14.21 23.30 -7.46
N PRO A 226 -14.26 23.78 -8.72
CA PRO A 226 -13.18 24.56 -9.31
C PRO A 226 -12.79 25.78 -8.45
N THR A 227 -13.76 26.41 -7.79
CA THR A 227 -13.54 27.53 -6.87
C THR A 227 -12.68 27.12 -5.68
N TRP A 228 -12.98 25.99 -5.03
CA TRP A 228 -12.16 25.48 -3.91
C TRP A 228 -10.75 25.09 -4.35
N ARG A 229 -10.61 24.46 -5.52
CA ARG A 229 -9.29 24.15 -6.09
C ARG A 229 -8.47 25.41 -6.36
N ALA A 230 -9.10 26.46 -6.88
CA ALA A 230 -8.46 27.76 -7.09
C ALA A 230 -8.05 28.41 -5.75
N ILE A 231 -8.89 28.34 -4.72
CA ILE A 231 -8.56 28.83 -3.36
C ILE A 231 -7.35 28.08 -2.81
N PHE A 232 -7.32 26.75 -2.86
CA PHE A 232 -6.19 25.96 -2.37
C PHE A 232 -4.89 26.26 -3.11
N HIS A 233 -4.98 26.53 -4.42
CA HIS A 233 -3.85 26.94 -5.23
C HIS A 233 -3.33 28.33 -4.84
N GLN A 234 -4.21 29.32 -4.65
CA GLN A 234 -3.84 30.70 -4.31
C GLN A 234 -3.46 30.88 -2.84
N ILE A 235 -4.01 30.05 -1.95
CA ILE A 235 -3.80 30.11 -0.50
C ILE A 235 -3.33 28.73 0.00
N PRO A 236 -2.07 28.33 -0.26
CA PRO A 236 -1.56 26.99 0.10
C PRO A 236 -1.68 26.66 1.59
N ILE A 237 -1.60 27.66 2.47
CA ILE A 237 -1.72 27.45 3.92
C ILE A 237 -3.07 26.81 4.30
N LEU A 238 -4.15 27.12 3.57
CA LEU A 238 -5.45 26.51 3.81
C LEU A 238 -5.43 25.00 3.51
N LEU A 239 -4.77 24.61 2.42
CA LEU A 239 -4.60 23.21 2.05
C LEU A 239 -3.77 22.45 3.10
N TYR A 240 -2.70 23.07 3.61
CA TYR A 240 -1.89 22.52 4.69
C TYR A 240 -2.66 22.36 6.00
N VAL A 241 -3.50 23.32 6.35
CA VAL A 241 -4.36 23.28 7.55
C VAL A 241 -5.41 22.17 7.39
N LEU A 242 -6.12 22.13 6.26
CA LEU A 242 -7.11 21.09 5.97
C LEU A 242 -6.50 19.69 6.05
N ARG A 243 -5.34 19.54 5.42
CA ARG A 243 -4.57 18.29 5.47
C ARG A 243 -4.21 17.93 6.91
N LEU A 244 -3.67 18.85 7.71
CA LEU A 244 -3.33 18.59 9.10
C LEU A 244 -4.54 18.08 9.89
N PHE A 245 -5.70 18.73 9.75
CA PHE A 245 -6.93 18.30 10.42
C PHE A 245 -7.36 16.89 10.01
N MET A 246 -7.37 16.58 8.71
CA MET A 246 -7.71 15.24 8.23
C MET A 246 -6.75 14.18 8.77
N LEU A 247 -5.46 14.49 8.82
CA LEU A 247 -4.45 13.60 9.38
C LEU A 247 -4.69 13.33 10.86
N LEU A 248 -4.89 14.38 11.66
CA LEU A 248 -5.19 14.23 13.09
C LEU A 248 -6.46 13.40 13.31
N TYR A 249 -7.49 13.62 12.50
CA TYR A 249 -8.72 12.83 12.54
C TYR A 249 -8.45 11.34 12.25
N MET A 250 -7.69 11.03 11.20
CA MET A 250 -7.32 9.65 10.85
C MET A 250 -6.50 8.98 11.95
N GLU A 251 -5.56 9.69 12.58
CA GLU A 251 -4.76 9.18 13.70
C GLU A 251 -5.63 8.82 14.92
N THR A 252 -6.80 9.46 15.12
CA THR A 252 -7.71 9.05 16.21
C THR A 252 -8.22 7.61 16.03
N ALA A 253 -8.22 7.05 14.82
CA ALA A 253 -8.64 5.68 14.59
C ALA A 253 -7.65 4.67 15.20
N PHE A 254 -6.40 5.04 15.48
CA PHE A 254 -5.42 4.21 16.19
C PHE A 254 -5.97 3.59 17.48
N PHE A 255 -6.66 4.38 18.31
CA PHE A 255 -7.17 3.90 19.60
C PHE A 255 -8.21 2.78 19.46
N GLN A 256 -8.82 2.57 18.28
CA GLN A 256 -9.74 1.46 18.05
C GLN A 256 -9.01 0.11 17.99
N PHE A 257 -7.72 0.10 17.63
CA PHE A 257 -6.95 -1.14 17.48
C PHE A 257 -6.43 -1.67 18.82
N LEU A 258 -6.33 -0.83 19.85
CA LEU A 258 -5.81 -1.23 21.16
C LEU A 258 -6.79 -2.14 21.91
N ASN A 259 -6.28 -3.14 22.63
CA ASN A 259 -7.05 -4.02 23.52
C ASN A 259 -7.32 -3.38 24.89
N THR A 260 -7.83 -2.14 24.87
CA THR A 260 -8.28 -1.43 26.07
C THR A 260 -9.81 -1.40 26.12
N PRO A 261 -10.44 -1.14 27.28
CA PRO A 261 -11.89 -0.96 27.35
C PRO A 261 -12.41 0.11 26.37
N ASN A 262 -11.68 1.21 26.21
CA ASN A 262 -12.00 2.25 25.22
C ASN A 262 -11.89 1.72 23.78
N GLY A 263 -10.80 1.00 23.46
CA GLY A 263 -10.61 0.41 22.13
C GLY A 263 -11.73 -0.57 21.78
N LYS A 264 -12.09 -1.48 22.71
CA LYS A 264 -13.19 -2.44 22.53
C LYS A 264 -14.53 -1.73 22.29
N THR A 265 -14.86 -0.70 23.08
CA THR A 265 -16.09 0.09 22.88
C THR A 265 -16.13 0.75 21.51
N ARG A 266 -15.01 1.32 21.04
CA ARG A 266 -14.92 1.95 19.71
C ARG A 266 -15.04 0.93 18.57
N ARG A 267 -14.49 -0.28 18.74
CA ARG A 267 -14.66 -1.37 17.77
C ARG A 267 -16.12 -1.79 17.68
N LEU A 268 -16.77 -2.09 18.80
CA LEU A 268 -18.19 -2.47 18.83
C LEU A 268 -19.10 -1.40 18.21
N ALA A 269 -18.83 -0.11 18.49
CA ALA A 269 -19.55 0.99 17.85
C ALA A 269 -19.34 1.01 16.32
N SER A 270 -18.11 0.76 15.85
CA SER A 270 -17.78 0.72 14.42
C SER A 270 -18.34 -0.52 13.71
N GLU A 271 -18.37 -1.67 14.39
CA GLU A 271 -19.03 -2.90 13.92
C GLU A 271 -20.52 -2.66 13.72
N LYS A 272 -21.18 -2.10 14.74
CA LYS A 272 -22.60 -1.77 14.68
C LYS A 272 -22.89 -0.78 13.55
N ALA A 273 -22.10 0.28 13.42
CA ALA A 273 -22.25 1.25 12.33
C ALA A 273 -22.05 0.62 10.94
N SER A 274 -21.09 -0.29 10.79
CA SER A 274 -20.87 -1.03 9.54
C SER A 274 -22.05 -1.94 9.21
N GLN A 275 -22.56 -2.67 10.21
CA GLN A 275 -23.73 -3.53 10.08
C GLN A 275 -24.99 -2.74 9.69
N GLU A 276 -25.29 -1.65 10.40
CA GLU A 276 -26.42 -0.77 10.12
C GLU A 276 -26.31 -0.19 8.70
N TYR A 277 -25.12 0.22 8.28
CA TYR A 277 -24.90 0.73 6.93
C TYR A 277 -25.17 -0.33 5.85
N VAL A 278 -24.72 -1.57 6.06
CA VAL A 278 -25.01 -2.70 5.15
C VAL A 278 -26.51 -2.97 5.10
N GLN A 279 -27.19 -3.05 6.24
CA GLN A 279 -28.62 -3.33 6.31
C GLN A 279 -29.46 -2.22 5.68
N ASN A 280 -29.03 -0.96 5.82
CA ASN A 280 -29.74 0.18 5.25
C ASN A 280 -29.51 0.35 3.73
N THR A 281 -28.39 -0.16 3.19
CA THR A 281 -27.96 0.17 1.82
C THR A 281 -28.03 -1.03 0.88
N ALA A 282 -27.72 -2.24 1.35
CA ALA A 282 -27.65 -3.44 0.53
C ALA A 282 -29.01 -4.17 0.46
N PRO A 283 -29.29 -4.93 -0.61
CA PRO A 283 -30.45 -5.82 -0.67
C PRO A 283 -30.44 -6.84 0.47
N GLU A 284 -31.61 -7.08 1.08
CA GLU A 284 -31.78 -7.99 2.22
C GLU A 284 -31.21 -9.40 2.00
N GLN A 285 -31.37 -9.93 0.79
CA GLN A 285 -30.86 -11.25 0.40
C GLN A 285 -29.33 -11.41 0.53
N TYR A 286 -28.57 -10.31 0.64
CA TYR A 286 -27.11 -10.34 0.75
C TYR A 286 -26.58 -9.99 2.13
N TRP A 287 -27.43 -9.68 3.12
CA TRP A 287 -26.97 -9.28 4.45
C TRP A 287 -26.11 -10.35 5.12
N ASP A 288 -26.53 -11.62 5.07
CA ASP A 288 -25.77 -12.74 5.64
C ASP A 288 -24.42 -12.97 4.95
N LEU A 289 -24.28 -12.56 3.69
CA LEU A 289 -23.03 -12.65 2.94
C LEU A 289 -22.10 -11.46 3.24
N LEU A 290 -22.66 -10.28 3.54
CA LEU A 290 -21.92 -9.02 3.64
C LEU A 290 -21.48 -8.66 5.07
N ILE A 291 -22.17 -9.16 6.10
CA ILE A 291 -21.88 -8.80 7.50
C ILE A 291 -20.77 -9.71 8.07
N PRO A 292 -19.60 -9.16 8.47
CA PRO A 292 -18.51 -9.95 9.04
C PRO A 292 -18.79 -10.50 10.44
N LYS A 293 -18.19 -11.66 10.74
CA LYS A 293 -18.25 -12.33 12.04
C LYS A 293 -16.98 -12.15 12.91
N TYR A 294 -16.09 -11.25 12.51
CA TYR A 294 -14.81 -10.98 13.19
C TYR A 294 -14.75 -9.50 13.61
N GLU A 295 -13.89 -9.18 14.59
CA GLU A 295 -13.82 -7.82 15.16
C GLU A 295 -13.44 -6.74 14.14
N PHE A 296 -13.98 -5.53 14.29
CA PHE A 296 -13.61 -4.40 13.44
C PHE A 296 -12.16 -3.98 13.66
N GLY A 297 -11.43 -3.72 12.57
CA GLY A 297 -10.00 -3.43 12.61
C GLY A 297 -9.11 -4.66 12.39
N CYS A 298 -9.61 -5.88 12.53
CA CYS A 298 -8.88 -7.11 12.19
C CYS A 298 -8.33 -7.17 10.76
N LYS A 299 -9.10 -6.61 9.82
CA LYS A 299 -8.73 -6.47 8.41
C LYS A 299 -8.95 -5.02 8.01
N ARG A 300 -8.31 -4.59 6.92
CA ARG A 300 -8.60 -3.29 6.31
C ARG A 300 -10.11 -3.19 6.01
N ARG A 301 -10.74 -2.14 6.54
CA ARG A 301 -12.13 -1.78 6.24
C ARG A 301 -12.24 -1.30 4.80
N LEU A 302 -13.41 -1.50 4.22
CA LEU A 302 -13.71 -1.14 2.84
C LEU A 302 -14.57 0.12 2.85
N PHE A 303 -14.15 1.10 2.05
CA PHE A 303 -14.85 2.38 1.91
C PHE A 303 -15.80 2.27 0.72
N ASP A 304 -17.10 2.28 1.00
CA ASP A 304 -18.12 2.18 -0.04
C ASP A 304 -18.53 3.56 -0.56
N HIS A 305 -18.56 3.65 -1.88
CA HIS A 305 -19.11 4.79 -2.62
C HIS A 305 -20.42 4.42 -3.32
N THR A 306 -20.52 3.20 -3.88
CA THR A 306 -21.62 2.76 -4.77
C THR A 306 -21.79 1.23 -4.85
N TYR A 307 -20.90 0.44 -4.23
CA TYR A 307 -20.88 -1.01 -4.30
C TYR A 307 -22.16 -1.63 -3.73
N LEU A 308 -22.55 -1.30 -2.49
CA LEU A 308 -23.75 -1.89 -1.89
C LEU A 308 -25.01 -1.52 -2.68
N THR A 309 -25.06 -0.29 -3.20
CA THR A 309 -26.15 0.15 -4.07
C THR A 309 -26.18 -0.62 -5.38
N SER A 310 -25.02 -0.94 -5.98
CA SER A 310 -24.95 -1.69 -7.24
C SER A 310 -25.52 -3.11 -7.13
N LEU A 311 -25.54 -3.70 -5.93
CA LEU A 311 -26.11 -5.04 -5.69
C LEU A 311 -27.64 -5.09 -5.85
N HIS A 312 -28.34 -3.93 -5.85
CA HIS A 312 -29.78 -3.87 -6.18
C HIS A 312 -30.07 -4.17 -7.65
N GLN A 313 -29.07 -4.14 -8.53
CA GLN A 313 -29.20 -4.60 -9.91
C GLN A 313 -29.24 -6.13 -9.97
N THR A 314 -30.15 -6.78 -9.24
CA THR A 314 -30.19 -8.24 -9.04
C THR A 314 -30.34 -9.06 -10.32
N HIS A 315 -30.87 -8.43 -11.38
CA HIS A 315 -30.96 -9.00 -12.73
C HIS A 315 -29.60 -9.05 -13.48
N LYS A 316 -28.61 -8.28 -13.02
CA LYS A 316 -27.25 -8.23 -13.58
C LYS A 316 -26.20 -8.75 -12.61
N VAL A 317 -26.26 -8.35 -11.34
CA VAL A 317 -25.22 -8.62 -10.34
C VAL A 317 -25.71 -9.67 -9.36
N THR A 318 -24.96 -10.75 -9.23
CA THR A 318 -25.20 -11.82 -8.26
C THR A 318 -23.98 -11.98 -7.37
N LEU A 319 -24.17 -11.84 -6.06
CA LEU A 319 -23.15 -12.13 -5.05
C LEU A 319 -23.35 -13.54 -4.50
N THR A 320 -22.28 -14.33 -4.43
CA THR A 320 -22.31 -15.70 -3.89
C THR A 320 -21.05 -16.03 -3.09
N ASN A 321 -21.20 -16.89 -2.08
CA ASN A 321 -20.11 -17.52 -1.33
C ASN A 321 -19.94 -19.01 -1.67
N ASP A 322 -20.63 -19.51 -2.70
CA ASP A 322 -20.52 -20.89 -3.15
C ASP A 322 -19.09 -21.18 -3.68
N PRO A 323 -18.32 -22.07 -3.04
CA PRO A 323 -16.93 -22.29 -3.41
C PRO A 323 -16.77 -22.76 -4.86
N ILE A 324 -15.79 -22.19 -5.56
CA ILE A 324 -15.41 -22.61 -6.91
C ILE A 324 -14.62 -23.92 -6.80
N VAL A 325 -15.08 -24.95 -7.51
CA VAL A 325 -14.45 -26.29 -7.51
C VAL A 325 -13.59 -26.50 -8.75
N SER A 326 -14.10 -26.12 -9.92
CA SER A 326 -13.37 -26.28 -11.19
C SER A 326 -13.88 -25.33 -12.26
N LEU A 327 -13.08 -25.18 -13.32
CA LEU A 327 -13.46 -24.49 -14.54
C LEU A 327 -13.72 -25.52 -15.65
N THR A 328 -14.71 -25.23 -16.47
CA THR A 328 -14.92 -25.90 -17.76
C THR A 328 -14.53 -24.94 -18.88
N LYS A 329 -14.73 -25.31 -20.15
CA LYS A 329 -14.38 -24.46 -21.30
C LYS A 329 -15.04 -23.07 -21.25
N ASN A 330 -16.24 -22.95 -20.70
CA ASN A 330 -17.07 -21.74 -20.74
C ASN A 330 -17.94 -21.53 -19.48
N ALA A 331 -17.62 -22.20 -18.37
CA ALA A 331 -18.39 -22.08 -17.14
C ALA A 331 -17.56 -22.37 -15.89
N ILE A 332 -17.96 -21.73 -14.79
CA ILE A 332 -17.50 -22.01 -13.43
C ILE A 332 -18.39 -23.10 -12.81
N LYS A 333 -17.77 -24.13 -12.24
CA LYS A 333 -18.45 -25.15 -11.43
C LYS A 333 -18.27 -24.85 -9.96
N THR A 334 -19.38 -24.80 -9.24
CA THR A 334 -19.39 -24.54 -7.81
C THR A 334 -19.65 -25.80 -7.00
N GLN A 335 -19.40 -25.75 -5.69
CA GLN A 335 -19.52 -26.89 -4.81
C GLN A 335 -20.97 -27.37 -4.67
N HIS A 336 -21.94 -26.47 -4.68
CA HIS A 336 -23.36 -26.83 -4.59
C HIS A 336 -23.96 -27.24 -5.95
N GLY A 337 -23.11 -27.55 -6.94
CA GLY A 337 -23.53 -28.14 -8.22
C GLY A 337 -23.95 -27.13 -9.29
N SER A 338 -23.83 -25.82 -9.03
CA SER A 338 -24.15 -24.81 -10.04
C SER A 338 -23.09 -24.79 -11.14
N SER A 339 -23.56 -24.57 -12.37
CA SER A 339 -22.73 -24.39 -13.55
C SER A 339 -23.02 -23.02 -14.14
N ILE A 340 -22.15 -22.06 -13.86
CA ILE A 340 -22.38 -20.64 -14.15
C ILE A 340 -21.66 -20.32 -15.46
N PRO A 341 -22.37 -19.99 -16.57
CA PRO A 341 -21.74 -19.59 -17.82
C PRO A 341 -20.90 -18.32 -17.61
N VAL A 342 -19.66 -18.33 -18.09
CA VAL A 342 -18.72 -17.22 -17.91
C VAL A 342 -17.87 -17.08 -19.18
N ASP A 343 -17.84 -15.86 -19.71
CA ASP A 343 -16.98 -15.47 -20.84
C ASP A 343 -15.64 -14.88 -20.35
N ILE A 344 -15.65 -14.19 -19.20
CA ILE A 344 -14.49 -13.49 -18.66
C ILE A 344 -14.43 -13.66 -17.14
N ILE A 345 -13.26 -14.04 -16.63
CA ILE A 345 -12.95 -14.10 -15.20
C ILE A 345 -12.04 -12.92 -14.85
N ILE A 346 -12.48 -12.10 -13.90
CA ILE A 346 -11.68 -11.01 -13.34
C ILE A 346 -11.27 -11.38 -11.90
N LEU A 347 -9.97 -11.45 -11.67
CA LEU A 347 -9.37 -11.76 -10.39
C LEU A 347 -9.15 -10.47 -9.61
N ALA A 348 -9.93 -10.31 -8.54
CA ALA A 348 -9.73 -9.33 -7.47
C ALA A 348 -9.21 -10.03 -6.20
N THR A 349 -8.27 -10.96 -6.40
CA THR A 349 -7.79 -11.94 -5.40
C THR A 349 -6.66 -11.43 -4.51
N GLY A 350 -6.32 -10.14 -4.59
CA GLY A 350 -5.23 -9.53 -3.82
C GLY A 350 -3.85 -9.96 -4.32
N PHE A 351 -2.86 -9.91 -3.44
CA PHE A 351 -1.45 -9.96 -3.81
C PHE A 351 -0.66 -10.92 -2.93
N SER A 352 0.30 -11.60 -3.55
CA SER A 352 1.30 -12.43 -2.88
C SER A 352 2.44 -11.56 -2.35
N LEU A 353 3.17 -12.12 -1.37
CA LEU A 353 4.28 -11.43 -0.71
C LEU A 353 5.66 -11.91 -1.18
N THR A 354 5.75 -12.24 -2.47
CA THR A 354 6.93 -12.81 -3.09
C THR A 354 8.01 -11.77 -3.41
N GLN A 355 7.76 -10.47 -3.30
CA GLN A 355 8.80 -9.45 -3.49
C GLN A 355 9.97 -9.59 -2.49
N TYR A 356 9.72 -10.27 -1.37
CA TYR A 356 10.73 -10.57 -0.36
C TYR A 356 11.50 -11.88 -0.63
N THR A 357 11.25 -12.56 -1.75
CA THR A 357 11.98 -13.78 -2.13
C THR A 357 13.17 -13.52 -3.04
N THR A 358 13.31 -12.31 -3.61
CA THR A 358 14.49 -11.93 -4.39
C THR A 358 15.78 -12.16 -3.57
N PRO A 359 16.77 -12.90 -4.08
CA PRO A 359 18.01 -13.16 -3.36
C PRO A 359 18.68 -11.89 -2.85
N LEU A 360 19.02 -11.88 -1.56
CA LEU A 360 19.77 -10.78 -0.93
C LEU A 360 20.77 -11.40 0.04
N GLU A 361 22.05 -11.18 -0.20
CA GLU A 361 23.17 -11.71 0.58
C GLU A 361 23.92 -10.57 1.28
N GLY A 362 23.89 -10.58 2.60
CA GLY A 362 24.64 -9.64 3.43
C GLY A 362 26.07 -10.12 3.70
N ARG A 363 26.62 -9.70 4.84
CA ARG A 363 27.95 -10.11 5.31
C ARG A 363 28.06 -11.62 5.42
N ASN A 364 29.26 -12.14 5.16
CA ASN A 364 29.58 -13.57 5.25
C ASN A 364 28.63 -14.46 4.43
N HIS A 365 28.09 -13.94 3.32
CA HIS A 365 27.09 -14.62 2.47
C HIS A 365 25.80 -15.03 3.21
N LYS A 366 25.49 -14.39 4.36
CA LYS A 366 24.24 -14.64 5.07
C LYS A 366 23.07 -14.12 4.23
N THR A 367 22.18 -15.01 3.83
CA THR A 367 21.00 -14.63 3.04
C THR A 367 19.93 -13.98 3.93
N ARG A 368 19.09 -13.13 3.34
CA ARG A 368 17.90 -12.55 4.02
C ARG A 368 16.97 -13.63 4.57
N ALA A 369 16.80 -14.74 3.86
CA ALA A 369 15.99 -15.86 4.32
C ALA A 369 16.59 -16.52 5.58
N GLN A 370 17.91 -16.73 5.62
CA GLN A 370 18.60 -17.23 6.81
C GLN A 370 18.50 -16.24 7.98
N HIS A 371 18.62 -14.93 7.73
CA HIS A 371 18.41 -13.91 8.75
C HIS A 371 17.02 -13.98 9.36
N TRP A 372 15.96 -13.96 8.55
CA TRP A 372 14.59 -14.06 9.07
C TRP A 372 14.29 -15.40 9.74
N SER A 373 14.94 -16.49 9.32
CA SER A 373 14.76 -17.79 9.98
C SER A 373 15.23 -17.79 11.44
N THR A 374 16.14 -16.89 11.84
CA THR A 374 16.56 -16.78 13.26
C THR A 374 15.50 -16.14 14.15
N TYR A 375 14.58 -15.38 13.57
CA TYR A 375 13.44 -14.76 14.27
C TYR A 375 12.17 -15.62 14.17
N GLY A 376 12.05 -16.44 13.11
CA GLY A 376 10.83 -17.20 12.79
C GLY A 376 9.83 -16.42 11.91
N HIS A 377 10.10 -15.14 11.66
CA HIS A 377 9.30 -14.23 10.84
C HIS A 377 10.17 -13.19 10.15
N LYS A 378 9.56 -12.35 9.31
CA LYS A 378 10.25 -11.23 8.65
C LYS A 378 10.55 -10.14 9.69
N ALA A 379 11.79 -10.09 10.16
CA ALA A 379 12.27 -9.11 11.13
C ALA A 379 13.08 -7.99 10.46
N THR A 380 12.91 -6.78 10.96
CA THR A 380 13.66 -5.58 10.56
C THR A 380 13.67 -4.59 11.71
N PHE A 381 14.78 -3.88 11.91
CA PHE A 381 14.86 -2.77 12.83
C PHE A 381 14.15 -1.53 12.27
N LYS A 382 13.17 -1.02 13.03
CA LYS A 382 12.38 0.17 12.66
C LYS A 382 11.82 0.11 11.25
N THR A 383 11.46 -1.09 10.78
CA THR A 383 10.90 -1.35 9.42
C THR A 383 11.82 -0.98 8.25
N VAL A 384 13.05 -0.53 8.52
CA VAL A 384 13.97 0.02 7.52
C VAL A 384 15.26 -0.78 7.32
N ALA A 385 15.81 -1.44 8.34
CA ALA A 385 17.16 -2.01 8.27
C ALA A 385 17.25 -3.42 8.88
N MET A 386 18.32 -4.16 8.57
CA MET A 386 18.62 -5.50 9.12
C MET A 386 20.09 -5.61 9.49
N HIS A 387 20.39 -6.29 10.60
CA HIS A 387 21.75 -6.62 11.02
C HIS A 387 22.37 -7.60 10.02
N GLY A 388 23.65 -7.41 9.69
CA GLY A 388 24.35 -8.19 8.67
C GLY A 388 24.12 -7.69 7.24
N PHE A 389 23.29 -6.66 7.02
CA PHE A 389 23.01 -6.05 5.70
C PHE A 389 23.38 -4.57 5.70
N PRO A 390 24.68 -4.22 5.80
CA PRO A 390 25.12 -2.84 5.87
C PRO A 390 24.69 -2.04 4.63
N ASN A 391 24.38 -0.76 4.81
CA ASN A 391 23.95 0.17 3.76
C ASN A 391 22.71 -0.28 2.94
N PHE A 392 21.99 -1.32 3.36
CA PHE A 392 20.74 -1.76 2.76
C PHE A 392 19.55 -1.28 3.58
N PHE A 393 18.56 -0.70 2.92
CA PHE A 393 17.37 -0.16 3.56
C PHE A 393 16.08 -0.49 2.82
N TYR A 394 14.99 -0.65 3.55
CA TYR A 394 13.64 -0.67 3.02
C TYR A 394 12.95 0.67 3.21
N VAL A 395 12.15 1.06 2.21
CA VAL A 395 11.04 2.00 2.40
C VAL A 395 9.74 1.20 2.24
N LEU A 396 8.86 1.28 3.22
CA LEU A 396 7.74 0.38 3.47
C LEU A 396 8.18 -1.08 3.59
N GLY A 397 9.17 -1.32 4.45
CA GLY A 397 9.63 -2.67 4.74
C GLY A 397 8.62 -3.50 5.55
N PRO A 398 8.99 -4.73 5.93
CA PRO A 398 8.20 -5.54 6.86
C PRO A 398 7.76 -4.73 8.10
N ASN A 399 6.53 -4.93 8.54
CA ASN A 399 5.92 -4.28 9.71
C ASN A 399 5.72 -2.75 9.66
N SER A 400 5.80 -2.11 8.48
CA SER A 400 5.63 -0.64 8.30
C SER A 400 4.18 -0.14 8.17
N GLY A 401 3.23 -1.00 7.82
CA GLY A 401 1.89 -0.58 7.42
C GLY A 401 0.97 -0.28 8.57
N ARG A 402 0.03 0.60 8.26
CA ARG A 402 -0.95 1.14 9.19
C ARG A 402 -2.32 1.03 8.54
N LEU A 403 -3.26 0.40 9.23
CA LEU A 403 -4.62 0.17 8.72
C LEU A 403 -5.54 1.39 8.85
N TYR A 404 -5.06 2.47 9.44
CA TYR A 404 -5.88 3.60 9.88
C TYR A 404 -5.46 4.96 9.31
N THR A 405 -4.28 5.05 8.71
CA THR A 405 -3.68 6.32 8.27
C THR A 405 -3.14 6.25 6.83
N SER A 406 -2.66 7.38 6.32
CA SER A 406 -2.11 7.46 4.96
C SER A 406 -0.72 6.81 4.89
N THR A 407 -0.52 5.93 3.91
CA THR A 407 0.79 5.31 3.66
C THR A 407 1.87 6.35 3.34
N VAL A 408 1.51 7.48 2.72
CA VAL A 408 2.47 8.55 2.41
C VAL A 408 3.09 9.12 3.69
N GLN A 409 2.37 9.13 4.81
CA GLN A 409 2.92 9.59 6.10
C GLN A 409 3.89 8.61 6.74
N VAL A 410 3.75 7.31 6.46
CA VAL A 410 4.71 6.30 6.91
C VAL A 410 6.03 6.50 6.16
N ILE A 411 5.92 6.72 4.84
CA ILE A 411 7.07 6.98 3.96
C ILE A 411 7.78 8.29 4.34
N GLU A 412 7.01 9.38 4.51
CA GLU A 412 7.53 10.74 4.63
C GLU A 412 6.91 11.50 5.83
N ARG A 413 7.74 12.24 6.58
CA ARG A 413 7.29 13.00 7.75
C ARG A 413 6.65 14.31 7.30
N TYR A 414 5.65 14.74 8.06
CA TYR A 414 5.03 16.03 7.86
C TYR A 414 5.93 17.18 8.33
N VAL A 415 6.36 18.04 7.39
CA VAL A 415 7.24 19.20 7.68
C VAL A 415 6.61 20.19 8.67
N LEU A 416 5.31 20.46 8.57
CA LEU A 416 4.64 21.49 9.39
C LEU A 416 4.59 21.15 10.90
N LEU A 417 4.40 19.87 11.25
CA LEU A 417 4.44 19.40 12.64
C LEU A 417 5.84 19.52 13.25
N SER A 418 6.88 19.39 12.43
CA SER A 418 8.28 19.49 12.89
C SER A 418 8.72 20.93 13.19
N SER A 419 8.10 21.92 12.54
CA SER A 419 8.44 23.34 12.73
C SER A 419 7.62 24.02 13.82
N LEU A 420 6.33 23.71 13.94
CA LEU A 420 5.44 24.35 14.93
C LEU A 420 5.51 23.72 16.32
N CYS A 421 5.89 22.43 16.41
CA CYS A 421 5.82 21.69 17.66
C CYS A 421 7.19 21.13 18.09
N LYS A 422 8.29 21.65 17.53
CA LYS A 422 9.66 21.19 17.80
C LYS A 422 10.02 21.23 19.29
N ASP A 423 9.52 22.24 19.98
CA ASP A 423 9.77 22.47 21.41
C ASP A 423 8.69 21.88 22.33
N LEU A 424 7.52 21.50 21.79
CA LEU A 424 6.39 20.96 22.55
C LEU A 424 6.32 19.42 22.50
N LEU A 425 7.02 18.79 21.56
CA LEU A 425 6.95 17.36 21.25
C LEU A 425 8.34 16.70 21.28
N THR A 426 9.17 17.07 22.25
CA THR A 426 10.54 16.53 22.44
C THR A 426 10.57 15.01 22.65
N ASP A 427 9.46 14.42 23.09
CA ASP A 427 9.31 12.98 23.40
C ASP A 427 8.49 12.19 22.37
N ILE A 428 8.29 12.69 21.14
CA ILE A 428 7.80 11.84 20.04
C ILE A 428 9.00 11.34 19.23
N PRO A 429 9.59 10.17 19.57
CA PRO A 429 10.48 9.50 18.65
C PRO A 429 9.62 8.95 17.52
N GLU A 430 9.75 9.48 16.31
CA GLU A 430 9.74 8.71 15.07
C GLU A 430 9.91 9.62 13.87
N ASN A 431 11.10 9.53 13.29
CA ASN A 431 11.33 9.99 11.94
C ASN A 431 10.51 9.10 10.99
N SER A 432 10.00 9.67 9.90
CA SER A 432 9.50 8.84 8.79
C SER A 432 10.58 7.90 8.30
N GLU A 433 10.21 6.83 7.58
CA GLU A 433 11.19 5.86 7.11
C GLU A 433 12.25 6.53 6.23
N VAL A 434 11.86 7.41 5.31
CA VAL A 434 12.80 8.14 4.45
C VAL A 434 13.70 9.07 5.27
N ASP A 435 13.18 9.77 6.29
CA ASP A 435 14.01 10.62 7.15
C ASP A 435 14.99 9.80 8.00
N LEU A 436 14.55 8.64 8.50
CA LEU A 436 15.39 7.73 9.25
C LEU A 436 16.54 7.24 8.38
N ILE A 437 16.25 6.73 7.18
CA ILE A 437 17.27 6.30 6.22
C ILE A 437 18.24 7.43 5.91
N ILE A 438 17.73 8.62 5.59
CA ILE A 438 18.55 9.79 5.27
C ILE A 438 19.47 10.15 6.42
N SER A 439 18.96 10.20 7.66
CA SER A 439 19.78 10.48 8.84
C SER A 439 20.87 9.42 9.03
N THR A 440 20.56 8.14 8.76
CA THR A 440 21.49 7.03 8.87
C THR A 440 22.55 7.04 7.78
N ILE A 441 22.23 7.39 6.54
CA ILE A 441 23.21 7.41 5.43
C ILE A 441 23.99 8.72 5.33
N THR A 442 23.60 9.77 6.07
CA THR A 442 24.25 11.09 6.04
C THR A 442 25.77 11.01 6.23
N PRO A 443 26.31 10.24 7.21
CA PRO A 443 27.76 10.10 7.36
C PRO A 443 28.44 9.52 6.11
N ILE A 444 27.79 8.57 5.41
CA ILE A 444 28.30 8.04 4.13
C ILE A 444 28.26 9.10 3.04
N LEU A 445 27.15 9.85 2.97
CA LEU A 445 26.98 10.93 2.00
C LEU A 445 27.97 12.10 2.20
N ARG A 446 28.49 12.27 3.42
CA ARG A 446 29.53 13.25 3.75
C ARG A 446 30.96 12.70 3.66
N GLY A 447 31.13 11.39 3.46
CA GLY A 447 32.45 10.75 3.45
C GLY A 447 33.05 10.53 4.85
N GLU A 448 32.24 10.66 5.91
CA GLU A 448 32.62 10.45 7.31
C GLU A 448 32.59 8.95 7.70
N ALA A 449 31.86 8.13 6.93
CA ALA A 449 31.78 6.69 7.10
C ALA A 449 31.69 5.99 5.74
N THR A 450 32.07 4.70 5.70
CA THR A 450 31.89 3.83 4.52
C THR A 450 30.71 2.89 4.68
N THR A 451 30.37 2.55 5.92
CA THR A 451 29.28 1.62 6.23
C THR A 451 28.48 2.09 7.42
N VAL A 452 27.17 1.87 7.36
CA VAL A 452 26.24 2.02 8.48
C VAL A 452 25.40 0.74 8.57
N GLU A 453 25.17 0.30 9.79
CA GLU A 453 24.55 -0.99 10.06
C GLU A 453 23.88 -0.96 11.43
N VAL A 454 22.76 -1.66 11.56
CA VAL A 454 22.11 -1.86 12.85
C VAL A 454 22.87 -2.90 13.67
N LYS A 455 22.99 -2.64 14.97
CA LYS A 455 23.53 -3.61 15.94
C LYS A 455 22.53 -4.76 16.11
N GLU A 456 23.02 -5.99 16.14
CA GLU A 456 22.21 -7.19 16.34
C GLU A 456 21.28 -7.08 17.56
N GLU A 457 21.83 -6.64 18.69
CA GLU A 457 21.08 -6.44 19.92
C GLU A 457 19.93 -5.43 19.76
N SER A 458 20.15 -4.34 19.01
CA SER A 458 19.12 -3.32 18.76
C SER A 458 17.99 -3.85 17.88
N GLU A 459 18.31 -4.66 16.86
CA GLU A 459 17.29 -5.32 16.04
C GLU A 459 16.47 -6.32 16.86
N ARG A 460 17.14 -7.13 17.69
CA ARG A 460 16.46 -8.10 18.57
C ARG A 460 15.52 -7.44 19.59
N ILE A 461 16.01 -6.42 20.31
CA ILE A 461 15.19 -5.68 21.29
C ILE A 461 13.99 -5.03 20.60
N PHE A 462 14.20 -4.43 19.41
CA PHE A 462 13.10 -3.83 18.65
C PHE A 462 12.06 -4.87 18.22
N ASP A 463 12.50 -6.03 17.72
CA ASP A 463 11.60 -7.10 17.30
C ASP A 463 10.75 -7.63 18.48
N GLU A 464 11.36 -7.83 19.65
CA GLU A 464 10.67 -8.23 20.88
C GLU A 464 9.63 -7.17 21.30
N GLN A 465 10.03 -5.89 21.33
CA GLN A 465 9.14 -4.77 21.68
C GLN A 465 7.97 -4.64 20.69
N LEU A 466 8.22 -4.79 19.40
CA LEU A 466 7.20 -4.71 18.36
C LEU A 466 6.15 -5.82 18.55
N HIS A 467 6.58 -7.07 18.74
CA HIS A 467 5.66 -8.20 18.93
C HIS A 467 4.87 -8.06 20.23
N GLN A 468 5.49 -7.60 21.32
CA GLN A 468 4.79 -7.28 22.55
C GLN A 468 3.74 -6.17 22.35
N ALA A 469 4.05 -5.13 21.57
CA ALA A 469 3.09 -4.07 21.25
C ALA A 469 1.90 -4.59 20.42
N ILE A 470 2.16 -5.50 19.48
CA ILE A 470 1.15 -6.14 18.63
C ILE A 470 0.18 -6.98 19.47
N GLU A 471 0.68 -7.73 20.46
CA GLU A 471 -0.14 -8.49 21.40
C GLU A 471 -1.16 -7.60 22.15
N GLY A 472 -0.79 -6.33 22.39
CA GLY A 472 -1.67 -5.31 22.96
C GLY A 472 -2.79 -4.81 22.04
N THR A 473 -2.96 -5.39 20.84
CA THR A 473 -3.95 -4.96 19.84
C THR A 473 -4.85 -6.08 19.35
N VAL A 474 -5.88 -5.72 18.58
CA VAL A 474 -6.77 -6.65 17.86
C VAL A 474 -6.03 -7.62 16.92
N HIS A 475 -4.74 -7.37 16.65
CA HIS A 475 -3.88 -8.24 15.84
C HIS A 475 -3.02 -9.22 16.65
N GLY A 476 -3.09 -9.20 17.99
CA GLY A 476 -2.38 -10.15 18.85
C GLY A 476 -2.87 -11.59 18.67
N THR A 477 -2.01 -12.57 18.96
CA THR A 477 -2.23 -14.02 18.74
C THR A 477 -3.08 -14.71 19.82
N GLY A 478 -3.75 -13.97 20.72
CA GLY A 478 -4.64 -14.52 21.74
C GLY A 478 -5.94 -15.11 21.17
N GLU A 479 -6.78 -15.70 22.03
CA GLU A 479 -8.13 -16.17 21.65
C GLU A 479 -8.94 -15.02 21.03
N GLY A 480 -9.17 -15.08 19.70
CA GLY A 480 -9.83 -14.01 18.93
C GLY A 480 -8.91 -13.19 18.01
N GLY A 481 -7.60 -13.46 17.99
CA GLY A 481 -6.62 -12.80 17.13
C GLY A 481 -6.86 -13.00 15.63
N CYS A 482 -6.83 -11.91 14.86
CA CYS A 482 -7.15 -11.95 13.44
C CYS A 482 -5.92 -12.13 12.53
N SER A 483 -5.89 -13.23 11.78
CA SER A 483 -4.93 -13.43 10.68
C SER A 483 -5.44 -12.73 9.41
N SER A 484 -4.79 -11.64 9.00
CA SER A 484 -5.07 -10.99 7.73
C SER A 484 -3.83 -11.03 6.82
N VAL A 485 -4.05 -11.07 5.50
CA VAL A 485 -2.98 -11.01 4.48
C VAL A 485 -2.20 -9.68 4.55
N SER A 486 -2.70 -8.72 5.33
CA SER A 486 -1.95 -7.55 5.77
C SER A 486 -0.86 -7.98 6.75
N PHE A 487 0.20 -8.59 6.20
CA PHE A 487 1.53 -8.28 6.69
C PHE A 487 1.64 -6.77 6.76
N LEU A 488 2.41 -6.29 7.72
CA LEU A 488 2.29 -4.97 8.31
C LEU A 488 1.43 -5.01 9.59
N PHE A 489 1.90 -5.79 10.55
CA PHE A 489 1.55 -5.49 11.93
C PHE A 489 1.94 -4.04 12.24
N PRO A 490 1.07 -3.28 12.93
CA PRO A 490 1.32 -1.87 13.12
C PRO A 490 2.57 -1.71 13.97
N TYR A 491 3.55 -0.96 13.47
CA TYR A 491 4.38 -0.21 14.36
C TYR A 491 3.47 0.78 15.11
N LEU A 492 3.29 0.56 16.41
CA LEU A 492 2.49 1.41 17.29
C LEU A 492 3.49 2.22 18.15
N PRO A 493 3.67 3.53 17.90
CA PRO A 493 4.36 4.36 18.86
C PRO A 493 3.62 4.34 20.21
N PRO A 494 4.32 4.56 21.34
CA PRO A 494 3.68 4.69 22.63
C PRO A 494 2.60 5.80 22.60
N PRO A 495 1.51 5.65 23.38
CA PRO A 495 0.39 6.57 23.33
C PRO A 495 0.80 7.98 23.77
N THR A 496 0.54 8.98 22.93
CA THR A 496 0.46 10.39 23.34
C THR A 496 -1.01 10.82 23.39
N PRO A 497 -1.42 11.66 24.36
CA PRO A 497 -2.83 11.98 24.59
C PRO A 497 -3.39 12.90 23.49
N PRO A 498 -4.70 12.81 23.15
CA PRO A 498 -5.31 13.71 22.17
C PRO A 498 -5.65 15.07 22.78
N PHE A 499 -5.51 16.13 21.98
CA PHE A 499 -5.96 17.50 22.28
C PHE A 499 -7.47 17.64 22.05
N PRO A 500 -8.30 17.93 23.07
CA PRO A 500 -9.76 18.02 22.93
C PRO A 500 -10.28 19.25 22.16
N SER A 501 -9.49 20.32 22.06
CA SER A 501 -9.94 21.64 21.62
C SER A 501 -10.04 21.84 20.10
N LEU A 502 -9.26 21.11 19.29
CA LEU A 502 -9.32 21.20 17.82
C LEU A 502 -10.50 20.42 17.21
N LEU A 503 -11.00 19.39 17.89
CA LEU A 503 -12.08 18.52 17.41
C LEU A 503 -13.44 19.24 17.36
N LEU A 504 -13.68 20.17 18.30
CA LEU A 504 -14.89 21.01 18.31
C LEU A 504 -14.93 21.99 17.12
N LEU A 505 -13.78 22.46 16.65
CA LEU A 505 -13.69 23.35 15.49
C LEU A 505 -14.01 22.60 14.18
N PHE A 506 -13.72 21.29 14.11
CA PHE A 506 -14.04 20.44 12.96
C PHE A 506 -15.55 20.23 12.78
N VAL A 507 -16.30 20.00 13.87
CA VAL A 507 -17.77 19.92 13.81
C VAL A 507 -18.38 21.23 13.32
N MET A 508 -17.78 22.37 13.66
CA MET A 508 -18.24 23.65 13.15
C MET A 508 -17.93 23.84 11.65
N ILE A 509 -16.71 23.52 11.20
CA ILE A 509 -16.31 23.77 9.79
C ILE A 509 -16.95 22.76 8.82
N CYS A 510 -17.11 21.49 9.20
CA CYS A 510 -17.76 20.48 8.35
C CYS A 510 -19.28 20.64 8.24
N CYS A 511 -19.92 21.44 9.10
CA CYS A 511 -21.32 21.83 8.92
C CYS A 511 -21.49 23.00 7.93
N PHE A 512 -20.40 23.62 7.46
CA PHE A 512 -20.41 24.75 6.52
C PHE A 512 -19.86 24.43 5.12
N LEU A 513 -19.37 23.20 4.88
CA LEU A 513 -19.01 22.65 3.57
C LEU A 513 -19.98 21.53 3.21
#